data_AF-A0A7K3GPK3-F1
#
_entry.id   AF-A0A7K3GPK3-F1
#
_cell.length_a   1.000
_cell.length_b   1.000
_cell.length_c   1.000
_cell.angle_alpha   90.00
_cell.angle_beta   90.00
_cell.angle_gamma   90.00
#
_symmetry.space_group_name_H-M   'P 1'
#
loop_
_entity.id
_entity.type
_entity.pdbx_description
1 polymer ?
#
loop_
_entity_poly.entity_id
_entity_poly.type
_entity_poly.pdbx_seq_one_letter_code
_entity_poly.pdbx_strand_id
1 'polypeptide(L)'
;MPDPSPGATRAHDALEASRQLVAERKGVPMVVSLRGARPAATPVTSSADAPLADLFETFHRELHPGGADDETAIVETLQAVAYDRLLGGEHGPHTSAPGTPAALPDPAAIGHDATLSDLRAGRFLRVMNYHNTPPGMRDELVAELTALARDYAIVTPGDLDRLMRTGEWHRDRPALLVAIYEGYRDNYDVAAAACEEAGVTGWFFVCTAFMDAPADRQYDFALDHRIKLVDENPRGERIAMTWDEVADLHRRGHVVTPHTASHELAERVVTEEDVHREVVEPKRLIDAATGGDAVCTAWLAGTHWTGRGTADRALVDAGYRYLFSNTMVQRLPDPRD
;
A
#
# COMPACT_ATOMS: atom_id res chain seq x y z
N MET A 1 25.95 10.61 -7.03
CA MET A 1 25.99 9.82 -5.79
C MET A 1 26.88 10.58 -4.82
N PRO A 2 26.34 11.21 -3.77
CA PRO A 2 27.20 11.67 -2.67
C PRO A 2 27.90 10.45 -2.08
N ASP A 3 29.17 10.61 -1.72
CA ASP A 3 29.99 9.57 -1.08
C ASP A 3 29.33 9.18 0.26
N PRO A 4 29.15 7.88 0.59
CA PRO A 4 28.53 7.48 1.84
C PRO A 4 29.30 8.07 3.03
N SER A 5 28.56 8.65 3.99
CA SER A 5 29.17 9.23 5.19
C SER A 5 29.95 8.14 5.94
N PRO A 6 31.18 8.40 6.42
CA PRO A 6 31.99 7.39 7.09
C PRO A 6 31.25 6.84 8.33
N GLY A 7 30.70 5.62 8.22
CA GLY A 7 29.94 4.96 9.29
C GLY A 7 28.48 4.63 8.97
N ALA A 8 27.92 5.09 7.84
CA ALA A 8 26.58 4.67 7.42
C ALA A 8 26.61 3.24 6.86
N THR A 9 25.73 2.37 7.38
CA THR A 9 25.55 1.02 6.84
C THR A 9 24.63 1.06 5.63
N ARG A 10 24.65 0.01 4.80
CA ARG A 10 23.74 -0.15 3.65
C ARG A 10 22.28 0.09 4.02
N ALA A 11 21.85 -0.36 5.21
CA ALA A 11 20.50 -0.15 5.71
C ALA A 11 20.16 1.33 5.97
N HIS A 12 21.10 2.09 6.55
CA HIS A 12 20.91 3.52 6.83
C HIS A 12 20.84 4.34 5.53
N ASP A 13 21.70 4.04 4.56
CA ASP A 13 21.69 4.70 3.25
C ASP A 13 20.37 4.42 2.51
N ALA A 14 19.88 3.18 2.55
CA ALA A 14 18.61 2.80 1.93
C ALA A 14 17.41 3.49 2.60
N LEU A 15 17.38 3.56 3.94
CA LEU A 15 16.32 4.25 4.67
C LEU A 15 16.31 5.76 4.36
N GLU A 16 17.49 6.40 4.38
CA GLU A 16 17.60 7.83 4.11
C GLU A 16 17.20 8.18 2.67
N ALA A 17 17.64 7.37 1.70
CA ALA A 17 17.23 7.54 0.31
C ALA A 17 15.71 7.37 0.14
N SER A 18 15.09 6.44 0.86
CA SER A 18 13.63 6.28 0.84
C SER A 18 12.90 7.47 1.51
N ARG A 19 13.44 8.02 2.60
CA ARG A 19 12.93 9.26 3.21
C ARG A 19 13.04 10.46 2.28
N GLN A 20 14.10 10.53 1.46
CA GLN A 20 14.23 11.55 0.43
C GLN A 20 13.11 11.45 -0.61
N LEU A 21 12.74 10.24 -1.05
CA LEU A 21 11.58 10.05 -1.95
C LEU A 21 10.28 10.57 -1.32
N VAL A 22 10.06 10.31 -0.01
CA VAL A 22 8.90 10.85 0.73
C VAL A 22 8.91 12.37 0.73
N ALA A 23 10.07 12.99 0.99
CA ALA A 23 10.22 14.45 1.03
C ALA A 23 9.99 15.09 -0.35
N GLU A 24 10.42 14.42 -1.41
CA GLU A 24 10.25 14.83 -2.81
C GLU A 24 8.88 14.47 -3.39
N ARG A 25 7.99 13.84 -2.60
CA ARG A 25 6.65 13.37 -3.03
C ARG A 25 6.72 12.39 -4.22
N LYS A 26 7.77 11.57 -4.29
CA LYS A 26 7.95 10.52 -5.29
C LYS A 26 7.34 9.19 -4.86
N GLY A 27 7.41 8.18 -5.73
CA GLY A 27 6.99 6.81 -5.43
C GLY A 27 7.81 6.24 -4.26
N VAL A 28 7.13 5.75 -3.23
CA VAL A 28 7.78 5.18 -2.04
C VAL A 28 7.65 3.65 -2.08
N PRO A 29 8.76 2.91 -2.22
CA PRO A 29 8.73 1.46 -2.20
C PRO A 29 8.52 0.95 -0.77
N MET A 30 7.67 -0.06 -0.64
CA MET A 30 7.40 -0.78 0.60
C MET A 30 7.37 -2.29 0.37
N VAL A 31 7.73 -3.04 1.40
CA VAL A 31 7.40 -4.46 1.52
C VAL A 31 6.40 -4.57 2.67
N VAL A 32 5.31 -5.29 2.47
CA VAL A 32 4.27 -5.48 3.48
C VAL A 32 3.98 -6.97 3.65
N SER A 33 3.66 -7.37 4.88
CA SER A 33 3.26 -8.75 5.18
C SER A 33 1.87 -9.05 4.64
N LEU A 34 1.59 -10.31 4.33
CA LEU A 34 0.27 -10.79 3.92
C LEU A 34 -0.32 -11.68 5.01
N ARG A 35 -1.36 -11.18 5.67
CA ARG A 35 -2.00 -11.89 6.78
C ARG A 35 -3.48 -12.06 6.52
N GLY A 36 -4.07 -13.09 7.13
CA GLY A 36 -5.51 -13.26 7.19
C GLY A 36 -5.95 -13.45 8.62
N ALA A 37 -7.17 -13.04 8.95
CA ALA A 37 -7.74 -13.25 10.28
C ALA A 37 -7.88 -14.72 10.69
N ARG A 38 -7.80 -15.65 9.73
CA ARG A 38 -7.64 -17.09 9.97
C ARG A 38 -6.34 -17.59 9.33
N PRO A 39 -5.55 -18.43 10.01
CA PRO A 39 -4.34 -19.03 9.44
C PRO A 39 -4.70 -19.87 8.21
N ALA A 40 -3.91 -19.74 7.14
CA ALA A 40 -4.11 -20.54 5.92
C ALA A 40 -3.90 -22.03 6.22
N ALA A 41 -4.76 -22.89 5.66
CA ALA A 41 -4.79 -24.33 5.97
C ALA A 41 -3.60 -25.13 5.42
N THR A 42 -2.67 -24.53 4.67
CA THR A 42 -1.60 -25.27 3.99
C THR A 42 -0.25 -24.57 4.19
N PRO A 43 0.80 -25.31 4.63
CA PRO A 43 2.16 -24.80 4.66
C PRO A 43 2.63 -24.45 3.24
N VAL A 44 3.27 -23.29 3.09
CA VAL A 44 3.88 -22.87 1.83
C VAL A 44 5.11 -23.75 1.57
N THR A 45 5.23 -24.33 0.38
CA THR A 45 6.29 -25.31 0.04
C THR A 45 7.43 -24.74 -0.82
N SER A 46 7.26 -23.53 -1.36
CA SER A 46 8.31 -22.78 -2.07
C SER A 46 8.07 -21.28 -1.92
N SER A 47 9.10 -20.52 -1.53
CA SER A 47 9.07 -19.06 -1.56
C SER A 47 9.98 -18.53 -2.68
N ALA A 48 9.44 -17.63 -3.48
CA ALA A 48 10.28 -16.70 -4.21
C ALA A 48 10.87 -15.72 -3.17
N ASP A 49 12.18 -15.46 -3.25
CA ASP A 49 12.92 -14.48 -2.44
C ASP A 49 13.22 -14.83 -0.96
N ALA A 50 13.71 -16.03 -0.65
CA ALA A 50 14.37 -16.29 0.64
C ALA A 50 15.43 -15.22 1.05
N PRO A 51 16.20 -14.61 0.12
CA PRO A 51 17.12 -13.51 0.46
C PRO A 51 16.46 -12.23 0.99
N LEU A 52 15.14 -12.07 0.91
CA LEU A 52 14.44 -10.90 1.45
C LEU A 52 14.32 -10.97 2.98
N ALA A 53 14.08 -12.16 3.52
CA ALA A 53 14.03 -12.39 4.96
C ALA A 53 15.39 -12.14 5.62
N ASP A 54 16.47 -12.62 5.00
CA ASP A 54 17.85 -12.41 5.50
C ASP A 54 18.25 -10.93 5.43
N LEU A 55 17.79 -10.22 4.39
CA LEU A 55 18.02 -8.78 4.27
C LEU A 55 17.25 -8.01 5.35
N PHE A 56 15.99 -8.37 5.60
CA PHE A 56 15.19 -7.77 6.67
C PHE A 56 15.86 -7.97 8.03
N GLU A 57 16.28 -9.19 8.37
CA GLU A 57 16.96 -9.47 9.64
C GLU A 57 18.25 -8.66 9.78
N THR A 58 19.01 -8.53 8.70
CA THR A 58 20.25 -7.73 8.66
C THR A 58 19.98 -6.24 8.83
N PHE A 59 19.06 -5.68 8.05
CA PHE A 59 18.71 -4.26 8.09
C PHE A 59 18.09 -3.88 9.42
N HIS A 60 17.23 -4.72 9.99
CA HIS A 60 16.63 -4.48 11.28
C HIS A 60 17.69 -4.36 12.38
N ARG A 61 18.65 -5.29 12.42
CA ARG A 61 19.75 -5.27 13.38
C ARG A 61 20.65 -4.04 13.23
N GLU A 62 20.88 -3.60 11.99
CA GLU A 62 21.69 -2.40 11.72
C GLU A 62 20.98 -1.10 12.11
N LEU A 63 19.70 -0.95 11.76
CA LEU A 63 18.91 0.25 12.04
C LEU A 63 18.54 0.36 13.52
N HIS A 64 18.29 -0.78 14.16
CA HIS A 64 17.76 -0.86 15.53
C HIS A 64 18.67 -1.68 16.46
N PRO A 65 19.94 -1.29 16.66
CA PRO A 65 20.89 -2.05 17.49
C PRO A 65 20.47 -2.15 18.97
N GLY A 66 19.56 -1.28 19.41
CA GLY A 66 18.94 -1.32 20.74
C GLY A 66 17.78 -2.32 20.88
N GLY A 67 17.39 -3.01 19.81
CA GLY A 67 16.29 -3.98 19.80
C GLY A 67 14.89 -3.33 19.84
N ALA A 68 14.72 -2.17 19.18
CA ALA A 68 13.41 -1.56 19.02
C ALA A 68 12.52 -2.45 18.14
N ASP A 69 11.31 -2.76 18.63
CA ASP A 69 10.42 -3.73 17.98
C ASP A 69 8.97 -3.19 17.82
N ASP A 70 8.82 -1.87 17.85
CA ASP A 70 7.54 -1.22 17.63
C ASP A 70 7.22 -1.05 16.13
N GLU A 71 6.00 -0.61 15.82
CA GLU A 71 5.55 -0.39 14.44
C GLU A 71 6.46 0.56 13.67
N THR A 72 7.03 1.58 14.32
CA THR A 72 7.94 2.53 13.65
C THR A 72 9.20 1.81 13.20
N ALA A 73 9.82 1.02 14.08
CA ALA A 73 11.02 0.26 13.76
C ALA A 73 10.78 -0.74 12.60
N ILE A 74 9.62 -1.39 12.59
CA ILE A 74 9.23 -2.31 11.52
C ILE A 74 8.99 -1.57 10.19
N VAL A 75 8.27 -0.45 10.20
CA VAL A 75 8.04 0.37 9.00
C VAL A 75 9.36 0.86 8.41
N GLU A 76 10.25 1.40 9.22
CA GLU A 76 11.57 1.87 8.76
C GLU A 76 12.39 0.73 8.14
N THR A 77 12.39 -0.44 8.76
CA THR A 77 13.10 -1.62 8.24
C THR A 77 12.52 -2.06 6.90
N LEU A 78 11.18 -2.19 6.81
CA LEU A 78 10.49 -2.61 5.58
C LEU A 78 10.68 -1.61 4.44
N GLN A 79 10.67 -0.31 4.75
CA GLN A 79 10.92 0.77 3.79
C GLN A 79 12.36 0.71 3.24
N ALA A 80 13.35 0.51 4.11
CA ALA A 80 14.75 0.39 3.70
C ALA A 80 14.99 -0.86 2.83
N VAL A 81 14.44 -2.01 3.24
CA VAL A 81 14.50 -3.27 2.49
C VAL A 81 13.85 -3.11 1.12
N ALA A 82 12.70 -2.44 1.04
CA ALA A 82 12.00 -2.22 -0.21
C ALA A 82 12.77 -1.30 -1.15
N TYR A 83 13.31 -0.18 -0.64
CA TYR A 83 14.15 0.71 -1.44
C TYR A 83 15.34 -0.03 -2.04
N ASP A 84 16.07 -0.77 -1.22
CA ASP A 84 17.22 -1.57 -1.66
C ASP A 84 16.85 -2.55 -2.78
N ARG A 85 15.68 -3.20 -2.68
CA ARG A 85 15.26 -4.27 -3.60
C ARG A 85 14.53 -3.81 -4.85
N LEU A 86 13.83 -2.69 -4.80
CA LEU A 86 13.08 -2.18 -5.95
C LEU A 86 13.90 -1.13 -6.72
N LEU A 87 14.72 -0.33 -6.03
CA LEU A 87 15.39 0.84 -6.61
C LEU A 87 16.92 0.82 -6.45
N GLY A 88 17.47 -0.01 -5.56
CA GLY A 88 18.91 -0.07 -5.23
C GLY A 88 19.85 -0.68 -6.29
N GLY A 89 19.35 -0.99 -7.49
CA GLY A 89 20.16 -1.32 -8.67
C GLY A 89 20.66 -2.77 -8.78
N GLU A 90 20.79 -3.53 -7.69
CA GLU A 90 21.17 -4.96 -7.73
C GLU A 90 19.94 -5.87 -7.89
N HIS A 91 19.53 -6.10 -9.13
CA HIS A 91 18.52 -7.10 -9.47
C HIS A 91 19.22 -8.45 -9.71
N GLY A 92 19.59 -9.12 -8.62
CA GLY A 92 20.01 -10.52 -8.70
C GLY A 92 18.88 -11.39 -9.31
N PRO A 93 19.19 -12.53 -9.94
CA PRO A 93 18.14 -13.42 -10.44
C PRO A 93 17.19 -13.78 -9.29
N HIS A 94 15.88 -13.73 -9.54
CA HIS A 94 14.89 -14.21 -8.58
C HIS A 94 15.06 -15.71 -8.39
N THR A 95 15.75 -16.09 -7.32
CA THR A 95 15.95 -17.49 -6.97
C THR A 95 14.77 -17.96 -6.15
N SER A 96 14.01 -18.92 -6.68
CA SER A 96 13.04 -19.69 -5.90
C SER A 96 13.80 -20.64 -4.96
N ALA A 97 13.51 -20.58 -3.67
CA ALA A 97 13.99 -21.55 -2.69
C ALA A 97 12.78 -22.26 -2.05
N PRO A 98 12.94 -23.50 -1.53
CA PRO A 98 11.92 -24.10 -0.70
C PRO A 98 11.65 -23.17 0.50
N GLY A 99 10.38 -22.82 0.72
CA GLY A 99 10.01 -22.05 1.90
C GLY A 99 10.23 -22.88 3.15
N THR A 100 10.74 -22.28 4.22
CA THR A 100 10.83 -22.97 5.51
C THR A 100 9.46 -22.92 6.17
N PRO A 101 8.87 -24.05 6.60
CA PRO A 101 7.63 -24.03 7.36
C PRO A 101 7.81 -23.16 8.61
N ALA A 102 7.03 -22.08 8.72
CA ALA A 102 7.01 -21.19 9.87
C ALA A 102 5.60 -21.16 10.46
N ALA A 103 5.50 -21.04 11.79
CA ALA A 103 4.23 -20.82 12.45
C ALA A 103 3.67 -19.46 12.03
N LEU A 104 2.41 -19.41 11.60
CA LEU A 104 1.78 -18.15 11.21
C LEU A 104 1.59 -17.28 12.46
N PRO A 105 1.98 -15.99 12.40
CA PRO A 105 1.81 -15.07 13.51
C PRO A 105 0.33 -14.78 13.77
N ASP A 106 0.05 -14.20 14.95
CA ASP A 106 -1.26 -13.59 15.22
C ASP A 106 -1.55 -12.53 14.12
N PRO A 107 -2.78 -12.48 13.56
CA PRO A 107 -3.12 -11.54 12.49
C PRO A 107 -2.82 -10.07 12.80
N ALA A 108 -2.84 -9.69 14.08
CA ALA A 108 -2.59 -8.33 14.58
C ALA A 108 -1.17 -8.11 15.12
N ALA A 109 -0.30 -9.14 15.18
CA ALA A 109 1.00 -9.01 15.81
C ALA A 109 2.00 -8.16 15.01
N ILE A 110 2.31 -6.96 15.48
CA ILE A 110 3.45 -6.20 14.96
C ILE A 110 4.71 -6.58 15.73
N GLY A 111 5.81 -6.73 15.01
CA GLY A 111 7.12 -7.04 15.57
C GLY A 111 8.00 -7.81 14.58
N HIS A 112 9.27 -7.92 14.94
CA HIS A 112 10.34 -8.46 14.14
C HIS A 112 10.08 -9.92 13.83
N ASP A 113 9.81 -10.73 14.86
CA ASP A 113 9.63 -12.17 14.70
C ASP A 113 8.40 -12.52 13.87
N ALA A 114 7.30 -11.77 14.05
CA ALA A 114 6.09 -11.94 13.28
C ALA A 114 6.31 -11.59 11.80
N THR A 115 6.95 -10.44 11.53
CA THR A 115 7.27 -9.99 10.17
C THR A 115 8.26 -10.95 9.49
N LEU A 116 9.31 -11.38 10.19
CA LEU A 116 10.30 -12.32 9.70
C LEU A 116 9.68 -13.69 9.38
N SER A 117 8.72 -14.14 10.20
CA SER A 117 7.96 -15.37 9.91
C SER A 117 7.19 -15.26 8.59
N ASP A 118 6.52 -14.14 8.35
CA ASP A 118 5.79 -13.89 7.11
C ASP A 118 6.73 -13.86 5.89
N LEU A 119 7.86 -13.15 5.99
CA LEU A 119 8.86 -13.09 4.91
C LEU A 119 9.45 -14.48 4.60
N ARG A 120 9.83 -15.26 5.62
CA ARG A 120 10.35 -16.63 5.44
C ARG A 120 9.31 -17.57 4.82
N ALA A 121 8.03 -17.36 5.12
CA ALA A 121 6.92 -18.09 4.54
C ALA A 121 6.53 -17.61 3.13
N GLY A 122 7.18 -16.59 2.58
CA GLY A 122 6.83 -16.00 1.27
C GLY A 122 5.49 -15.24 1.29
N ARG A 123 5.01 -14.83 2.47
CA ARG A 123 3.74 -14.14 2.68
C ARG A 123 3.95 -12.64 2.77
N PHE A 124 4.35 -12.05 1.66
CA PHE A 124 4.56 -10.63 1.56
C PHE A 124 4.23 -10.10 0.17
N LEU A 125 4.16 -8.79 0.07
CA LEU A 125 3.91 -8.07 -1.17
C LEU A 125 4.86 -6.88 -1.26
N ARG A 126 5.36 -6.62 -2.46
CA ARG A 126 6.04 -5.36 -2.78
C ARG A 126 4.99 -4.36 -3.24
N VAL A 127 5.08 -3.15 -2.72
CA VAL A 127 4.16 -2.07 -3.04
C VAL A 127 4.95 -0.84 -3.42
N MET A 128 4.56 -0.18 -4.50
CA MET A 128 5.01 1.18 -4.80
C MET A 128 3.85 2.13 -4.49
N ASN A 129 4.06 3.03 -3.53
CA ASN A 129 3.05 3.97 -3.07
C ASN A 129 3.28 5.36 -3.68
N TYR A 130 2.27 5.88 -4.37
CA TYR A 130 2.21 7.26 -4.85
C TYR A 130 1.10 8.01 -4.15
N HIS A 131 1.25 9.33 -4.04
CA HIS A 131 0.20 10.20 -3.53
C HIS A 131 -0.16 11.15 -4.67
N ASN A 132 0.27 12.40 -4.59
CA ASN A 132 0.13 13.38 -5.66
C ASN A 132 1.05 13.05 -6.85
N THR A 133 0.57 13.22 -8.08
CA THR A 133 1.33 12.97 -9.31
C THR A 133 1.23 14.16 -10.26
N PRO A 134 1.85 15.30 -9.94
CA PRO A 134 1.71 16.53 -10.72
C PRO A 134 2.21 16.36 -12.16
N PRO A 135 1.75 17.19 -13.11
CA PRO A 135 2.13 17.08 -14.53
C PRO A 135 3.64 17.03 -14.78
N GLY A 136 4.43 17.74 -13.98
CA GLY A 136 5.89 17.76 -14.08
C GLY A 136 6.57 16.39 -13.85
N MET A 137 5.88 15.46 -13.18
CA MET A 137 6.41 14.11 -12.91
C MET A 137 6.06 13.08 -13.99
N ARG A 138 5.26 13.43 -15.01
CA ARG A 138 4.71 12.45 -15.97
C ARG A 138 5.77 11.55 -16.60
N ASP A 139 6.81 12.13 -17.19
CA ASP A 139 7.79 11.36 -17.95
C ASP A 139 8.67 10.48 -17.04
N GLU A 140 9.01 10.99 -15.84
CA GLU A 140 9.71 10.21 -14.81
C GLU A 140 8.85 9.02 -14.35
N LEU A 141 7.57 9.27 -14.07
CA LEU A 141 6.62 8.24 -13.63
C LEU A 141 6.42 7.15 -14.69
N VAL A 142 6.28 7.52 -15.97
CA VAL A 142 6.18 6.55 -17.07
C VAL A 142 7.44 5.68 -17.14
N ALA A 143 8.62 6.29 -17.07
CA ALA A 143 9.89 5.56 -17.13
C ALA A 143 10.05 4.60 -15.95
N GLU A 144 9.71 5.05 -14.74
CA GLU A 144 9.75 4.25 -13.51
C GLU A 144 8.78 3.06 -13.58
N LEU A 145 7.51 3.31 -13.88
CA LEU A 145 6.49 2.25 -13.99
C LEU A 145 6.82 1.26 -15.11
N THR A 146 7.38 1.72 -16.22
CA THR A 146 7.83 0.83 -17.32
C THR A 146 8.99 -0.07 -16.88
N ALA A 147 9.96 0.47 -16.14
CA ALA A 147 11.07 -0.31 -15.59
C ALA A 147 10.56 -1.35 -14.59
N LEU A 148 9.66 -0.96 -13.69
CA LEU A 148 9.04 -1.87 -12.72
C LEU A 148 8.21 -2.95 -13.42
N ALA A 149 7.40 -2.60 -14.41
CA ALA A 149 6.58 -3.55 -15.17
C ALA A 149 7.40 -4.51 -16.04
N ARG A 150 8.68 -4.21 -16.32
CA ARG A 150 9.63 -5.12 -16.98
C ARG A 150 10.12 -6.21 -16.02
N ASP A 151 10.39 -5.87 -14.77
CA ASP A 151 11.06 -6.78 -13.83
C ASP A 151 10.07 -7.49 -12.89
N TYR A 152 8.90 -6.89 -12.66
CA TYR A 152 7.86 -7.40 -11.78
C TYR A 152 6.57 -7.75 -12.51
N ALA A 153 5.82 -8.69 -11.95
CA ALA A 153 4.47 -8.97 -12.36
C ALA A 153 3.49 -8.11 -11.56
N ILE A 154 2.75 -7.25 -12.27
CA ILE A 154 1.78 -6.34 -11.66
C ILE A 154 0.58 -7.12 -11.13
N VAL A 155 0.24 -6.83 -9.87
CA VAL A 155 -0.76 -7.55 -9.08
C VAL A 155 -2.17 -7.03 -9.37
N THR A 156 -3.03 -7.93 -9.83
CA THR A 156 -4.47 -7.70 -9.99
C THR A 156 -5.24 -8.17 -8.74
N PRO A 157 -6.53 -7.80 -8.57
CA PRO A 157 -7.35 -8.32 -7.47
C PRO A 157 -7.40 -9.84 -7.39
N GLY A 158 -7.51 -10.52 -8.54
CA GLY A 158 -7.52 -11.98 -8.60
C GLY A 158 -6.19 -12.61 -8.18
N ASP A 159 -5.07 -11.93 -8.46
CA ASP A 159 -3.75 -12.37 -8.02
C ASP A 159 -3.60 -12.24 -6.51
N LEU A 160 -4.05 -11.11 -5.93
CA LEU A 160 -4.05 -10.88 -4.49
C LEU A 160 -4.94 -11.91 -3.77
N ASP A 161 -6.15 -12.17 -4.30
CA ASP A 161 -7.05 -13.21 -3.78
C ASP A 161 -6.39 -14.60 -3.79
N ARG A 162 -5.75 -14.96 -4.91
CA ARG A 162 -5.04 -16.24 -5.02
C ARG A 162 -3.88 -16.30 -4.02
N LEU A 163 -3.06 -15.26 -3.95
CA LEU A 163 -1.89 -15.21 -3.07
C LEU A 163 -2.31 -15.29 -1.60
N MET A 164 -3.34 -14.55 -1.18
CA MET A 164 -3.89 -14.61 0.18
C MET A 164 -4.42 -16.01 0.53
N ARG A 165 -5.14 -16.64 -0.41
CA ARG A 165 -5.75 -17.97 -0.19
C ARG A 165 -4.73 -19.10 -0.19
N THR A 166 -3.75 -19.05 -1.09
CA THR A 166 -2.79 -20.16 -1.30
C THR A 166 -1.48 -19.97 -0.55
N GLY A 167 -1.11 -18.74 -0.23
CA GLY A 167 0.24 -18.39 0.22
C GLY A 167 1.30 -18.53 -0.87
N GLU A 168 0.91 -18.75 -2.13
CA GLU A 168 1.83 -19.03 -3.24
C GLU A 168 1.64 -18.03 -4.38
N TRP A 169 2.75 -17.42 -4.78
CA TRP A 169 2.80 -16.62 -6.00
C TRP A 169 2.93 -17.51 -7.23
N HIS A 170 2.14 -17.23 -8.27
CA HIS A 170 1.95 -18.16 -9.40
C HIS A 170 2.60 -17.73 -10.71
N ARG A 171 3.25 -16.56 -10.73
CA ARG A 171 3.89 -16.02 -11.94
C ARG A 171 5.39 -16.05 -11.76
N ASP A 172 6.11 -16.09 -12.88
CA ASP A 172 7.57 -16.25 -12.89
C ASP A 172 8.31 -15.02 -12.34
N ARG A 173 7.75 -13.81 -12.55
CA ARG A 173 8.29 -12.55 -12.01
C ARG A 173 7.65 -12.24 -10.66
N PRO A 174 8.36 -11.63 -9.70
CA PRO A 174 7.79 -11.34 -8.39
C PRO A 174 6.63 -10.36 -8.45
N ALA A 175 5.74 -10.48 -7.48
CA ALA A 175 4.58 -9.62 -7.32
C ALA A 175 4.99 -8.16 -6.97
N LEU A 176 4.38 -7.20 -7.66
CA LEU A 176 4.40 -5.77 -7.33
C LEU A 176 3.00 -5.18 -7.47
N LEU A 177 2.56 -4.44 -6.46
CA LEU A 177 1.33 -3.65 -6.49
C LEU A 177 1.69 -2.16 -6.56
N VAL A 178 0.95 -1.40 -7.38
CA VAL A 178 1.09 0.06 -7.47
C VAL A 178 -0.12 0.70 -6.83
N ALA A 179 0.06 1.35 -5.68
CA ALA A 179 -0.99 2.01 -4.91
C ALA A 179 -0.87 3.53 -5.05
N ILE A 180 -1.99 4.21 -5.28
CA ILE A 180 -2.08 5.64 -5.53
C ILE A 180 -3.14 6.20 -4.58
N TYR A 181 -2.79 7.13 -3.69
CA TYR A 181 -3.63 7.54 -2.57
C TYR A 181 -4.27 8.93 -2.73
N GLU A 182 -5.26 9.17 -1.86
CA GLU A 182 -5.95 10.44 -1.58
C GLU A 182 -6.95 10.90 -2.65
N GLY A 183 -6.74 10.55 -3.93
CA GLY A 183 -7.73 10.77 -4.99
C GLY A 183 -7.61 12.13 -5.70
N TYR A 184 -6.38 12.59 -5.89
CA TYR A 184 -6.10 13.82 -6.62
C TYR A 184 -6.55 13.73 -8.08
N ARG A 185 -6.97 14.87 -8.65
CA ARG A 185 -7.25 14.98 -10.08
C ARG A 185 -6.04 14.58 -10.92
N ASP A 186 -4.85 14.98 -10.50
CA ASP A 186 -3.61 14.61 -11.19
C ASP A 186 -3.31 13.10 -11.15
N ASN A 187 -3.89 12.33 -10.22
CA ASN A 187 -3.84 10.87 -10.29
C ASN A 187 -4.61 10.32 -11.50
N TYR A 188 -5.72 10.94 -11.86
CA TYR A 188 -6.46 10.60 -13.07
C TYR A 188 -5.71 11.04 -14.33
N ASP A 189 -5.30 12.32 -14.37
CA ASP A 189 -4.70 12.93 -15.56
C ASP A 189 -3.29 12.39 -15.87
N VAL A 190 -2.51 12.04 -14.83
CA VAL A 190 -1.09 11.67 -14.96
C VAL A 190 -0.85 10.22 -14.55
N ALA A 191 -1.19 9.81 -13.32
CA ALA A 191 -0.83 8.48 -12.82
C ALA A 191 -1.53 7.37 -13.62
N ALA A 192 -2.81 7.52 -13.92
CA ALA A 192 -3.55 6.53 -14.70
C ALA A 192 -3.00 6.42 -16.13
N ALA A 193 -2.75 7.54 -16.80
CA ALA A 193 -2.14 7.53 -18.13
C ALA A 193 -0.75 6.88 -18.13
N ALA A 194 0.07 7.16 -17.12
CA ALA A 194 1.38 6.53 -16.97
C ALA A 194 1.28 5.02 -16.70
N CYS A 195 0.31 4.61 -15.87
CA CYS A 195 0.02 3.20 -15.63
C CYS A 195 -0.36 2.49 -16.92
N GLU A 196 -1.24 3.06 -17.73
CA GLU A 196 -1.67 2.48 -19.01
C GLU A 196 -0.53 2.35 -20.01
N GLU A 197 0.30 3.40 -20.14
CA GLU A 197 1.47 3.40 -21.03
C GLU A 197 2.47 2.31 -20.63
N ALA A 198 2.64 2.06 -19.33
CA ALA A 198 3.51 1.03 -18.77
C ALA A 198 2.87 -0.38 -18.68
N GLY A 199 1.57 -0.53 -18.96
CA GLY A 199 0.85 -1.80 -18.78
C GLY A 199 0.64 -2.20 -17.31
N VAL A 200 0.50 -1.23 -16.42
CA VAL A 200 0.32 -1.38 -14.97
C VAL A 200 -1.15 -1.19 -14.58
N THR A 201 -1.67 -2.09 -13.75
CA THR A 201 -2.91 -1.86 -13.01
C THR A 201 -2.63 -1.05 -11.74
N GLY A 202 -2.98 0.24 -11.74
CA GLY A 202 -3.00 1.06 -10.53
C GLY A 202 -4.15 0.72 -9.58
N TRP A 203 -3.90 0.85 -8.27
CA TRP A 203 -4.87 0.72 -7.18
C TRP A 203 -5.07 2.09 -6.53
N PHE A 204 -6.21 2.73 -6.82
CA PHE A 204 -6.53 4.09 -6.40
C PHE A 204 -7.35 4.07 -5.11
N PHE A 205 -6.76 4.58 -4.02
CA PHE A 205 -7.36 4.76 -2.71
C PHE A 205 -7.85 6.21 -2.60
N VAL A 206 -9.16 6.44 -2.66
CA VAL A 206 -9.73 7.81 -2.81
C VAL A 206 -10.49 8.27 -1.58
N CYS A 207 -10.29 9.52 -1.17
CA CYS A 207 -11.06 10.14 -0.09
C CYS A 207 -12.38 10.68 -0.64
N THR A 208 -13.52 10.04 -0.33
CA THR A 208 -14.78 10.35 -1.03
C THR A 208 -15.32 11.76 -0.76
N ALA A 209 -15.14 12.29 0.46
CA ALA A 209 -15.56 13.65 0.78
C ALA A 209 -14.64 14.71 0.15
N PHE A 210 -13.40 14.36 -0.20
CA PHE A 210 -12.52 15.26 -0.95
C PHE A 210 -13.02 15.47 -2.38
N MET A 211 -13.54 14.41 -3.01
CA MET A 211 -14.14 14.47 -4.35
C MET A 211 -15.47 15.25 -4.34
N ASP A 212 -16.28 15.09 -3.29
CA ASP A 212 -17.56 15.77 -3.13
C ASP A 212 -17.44 17.24 -2.73
N ALA A 213 -16.31 17.65 -2.15
CA ALA A 213 -16.07 19.04 -1.80
C ALA A 213 -16.14 19.93 -3.07
N PRO A 214 -16.86 21.07 -3.01
CA PRO A 214 -16.86 22.04 -4.11
C PRO A 214 -15.43 22.47 -4.48
N ALA A 215 -15.17 22.67 -5.77
CA ALA A 215 -13.81 22.95 -6.28
C ALA A 215 -13.12 24.11 -5.54
N ASP A 216 -13.84 25.17 -5.21
CA ASP A 216 -13.32 26.33 -4.47
C ASP A 216 -13.04 26.05 -2.97
N ARG A 217 -13.49 24.90 -2.45
CA ARG A 217 -13.25 24.42 -1.07
C ARG A 217 -12.27 23.25 -0.99
N GLN A 218 -11.97 22.58 -2.10
CA GLN A 218 -11.09 21.39 -2.12
C GLN A 218 -9.70 21.67 -1.55
N TYR A 219 -9.10 22.83 -1.84
CA TYR A 219 -7.78 23.18 -1.31
C TYR A 219 -7.79 23.25 0.23
N ASP A 220 -8.80 23.90 0.82
CA ASP A 220 -8.92 24.00 2.28
C ASP A 220 -9.25 22.64 2.90
N PHE A 221 -10.16 21.89 2.27
CA PHE A 221 -10.46 20.51 2.68
C PHE A 221 -9.19 19.67 2.75
N ALA A 222 -8.34 19.72 1.72
CA ALA A 222 -7.12 18.93 1.70
C ALA A 222 -6.21 19.25 2.91
N LEU A 223 -6.01 20.53 3.23
CA LEU A 223 -5.21 20.94 4.38
C LEU A 223 -5.82 20.48 5.71
N ASP A 224 -7.13 20.66 5.89
CA ASP A 224 -7.85 20.30 7.13
C ASP A 224 -7.83 18.78 7.37
N HIS A 225 -7.75 18.00 6.28
CA HIS A 225 -7.78 16.55 6.27
C HIS A 225 -6.41 15.90 6.00
N ARG A 226 -5.30 16.65 6.17
CA ARG A 226 -3.92 16.14 6.05
C ARG A 226 -3.59 15.53 4.68
N ILE A 227 -4.33 15.90 3.64
CA ILE A 227 -4.08 15.56 2.25
C ILE A 227 -3.05 16.56 1.73
N LYS A 228 -1.82 16.12 1.46
CA LYS A 228 -0.70 17.06 1.22
C LYS A 228 -0.63 17.52 -0.24
N LEU A 229 -0.74 18.82 -0.45
CA LEU A 229 -0.68 19.45 -1.78
C LEU A 229 0.76 19.77 -2.21
N VAL A 230 0.97 19.90 -3.52
CA VAL A 230 2.19 20.41 -4.16
C VAL A 230 1.91 21.74 -4.86
N ASP A 231 2.95 22.44 -5.31
CA ASP A 231 2.82 23.76 -5.94
C ASP A 231 1.94 23.74 -7.20
N GLU A 232 1.92 22.63 -7.93
CA GLU A 232 1.06 22.41 -9.10
C GLU A 232 -0.42 22.13 -8.77
N ASN A 233 -0.83 22.14 -7.50
CA ASN A 233 -2.25 22.07 -7.11
C ASN A 233 -2.82 23.49 -6.87
N PRO A 234 -3.52 24.08 -7.85
CA PRO A 234 -4.03 25.45 -7.71
C PRO A 234 -5.13 25.58 -6.66
N ARG A 235 -5.07 26.66 -5.87
CA ARG A 235 -6.16 27.08 -4.99
C ARG A 235 -7.31 27.67 -5.80
N GLY A 236 -8.54 27.30 -5.45
CA GLY A 236 -9.75 27.81 -6.11
C GLY A 236 -10.15 27.06 -7.38
N GLU A 237 -9.40 26.01 -7.73
CA GLU A 237 -9.69 25.11 -8.84
C GLU A 237 -9.96 23.70 -8.34
N ARG A 238 -10.50 22.85 -9.22
CA ARG A 238 -10.72 21.44 -8.91
C ARG A 238 -9.40 20.68 -8.88
N ILE A 239 -9.05 20.13 -7.73
CA ILE A 239 -7.83 19.35 -7.46
C ILE A 239 -8.11 17.90 -7.04
N ALA A 240 -9.38 17.51 -6.83
CA ALA A 240 -9.80 16.13 -6.63
C ALA A 240 -10.45 15.54 -7.89
N MET A 241 -10.42 14.21 -8.02
CA MET A 241 -11.18 13.50 -9.05
C MET A 241 -12.69 13.74 -8.92
N THR A 242 -13.41 13.58 -10.03
CA THR A 242 -14.87 13.47 -10.06
C THR A 242 -15.32 12.02 -10.00
N TRP A 243 -16.59 11.79 -9.66
CA TRP A 243 -17.19 10.45 -9.71
C TRP A 243 -17.21 9.84 -11.12
N ASP A 244 -17.33 10.65 -12.17
CA ASP A 244 -17.24 10.17 -13.55
C ASP A 244 -15.82 9.65 -13.87
N GLU A 245 -14.79 10.35 -13.39
CA GLU A 245 -13.38 9.94 -13.50
C GLU A 245 -13.09 8.67 -12.69
N VAL A 246 -13.68 8.52 -11.50
CA VAL A 246 -13.62 7.27 -10.70
C VAL A 246 -14.25 6.09 -11.45
N ALA A 247 -15.47 6.27 -11.97
CA ALA A 247 -16.15 5.23 -12.74
C ALA A 247 -15.37 4.90 -14.03
N ASP A 248 -14.72 5.89 -14.64
CA ASP A 248 -13.89 5.70 -15.81
C ASP A 248 -12.61 4.92 -15.53
N LEU A 249 -11.87 5.24 -14.46
CA LEU A 249 -10.70 4.47 -14.02
C LEU A 249 -11.04 2.99 -13.86
N HIS A 250 -12.16 2.70 -13.20
CA HIS A 250 -12.61 1.35 -12.99
C HIS A 250 -12.91 0.63 -14.33
N ARG A 251 -13.63 1.28 -15.26
CA ARG A 251 -13.89 0.73 -16.60
C ARG A 251 -12.61 0.45 -17.39
N ARG A 252 -11.57 1.24 -17.19
CA ARG A 252 -10.24 1.05 -17.82
C ARG A 252 -9.42 -0.09 -17.17
N GLY A 253 -9.94 -0.72 -16.12
CA GLY A 253 -9.34 -1.89 -15.49
C GLY A 253 -8.47 -1.58 -14.28
N HIS A 254 -8.50 -0.34 -13.77
CA HIS A 254 -7.88 0.02 -12.50
C HIS A 254 -8.77 -0.37 -11.32
N VAL A 255 -8.14 -0.57 -10.16
CA VAL A 255 -8.87 -0.76 -8.90
C VAL A 255 -9.13 0.61 -8.31
N VAL A 256 -10.37 0.90 -7.91
CA VAL A 256 -10.70 2.12 -7.18
C VAL A 256 -11.43 1.73 -5.90
N THR A 257 -10.97 2.27 -4.78
CA THR A 257 -11.39 1.85 -3.45
C THR A 257 -11.33 3.03 -2.49
N PRO A 258 -12.15 3.08 -1.43
CA PRO A 258 -12.14 4.21 -0.52
C PRO A 258 -10.89 4.24 0.37
N HIS A 259 -10.44 5.45 0.69
CA HIS A 259 -9.45 5.79 1.71
C HIS A 259 -10.13 6.60 2.82
N THR A 260 -11.22 6.02 3.34
CA THR A 260 -12.27 6.72 4.12
C THR A 260 -12.95 7.85 3.33
N ALA A 261 -13.83 8.62 3.98
CA ALA A 261 -14.40 9.81 3.36
C ALA A 261 -13.40 10.97 3.44
N SER A 262 -12.89 11.20 4.65
CA SER A 262 -12.21 12.45 5.00
C SER A 262 -10.75 12.27 5.38
N HIS A 263 -10.12 11.16 4.97
CA HIS A 263 -8.75 10.79 5.31
C HIS A 263 -8.56 10.64 6.83
N GLU A 264 -9.33 9.73 7.43
CA GLU A 264 -9.49 9.64 8.89
C GLU A 264 -8.68 8.49 9.52
N LEU A 265 -8.25 8.70 10.77
CA LEU A 265 -7.58 7.71 11.62
C LEU A 265 -8.59 6.70 12.15
N ALA A 266 -8.23 5.42 12.15
CA ALA A 266 -9.08 4.35 12.71
C ALA A 266 -9.48 4.64 14.18
N GLU A 267 -8.57 5.16 15.00
CA GLU A 267 -8.81 5.48 16.42
C GLU A 267 -9.87 6.56 16.66
N ARG A 268 -10.18 7.37 15.64
CA ARG A 268 -11.20 8.42 15.70
C ARG A 268 -12.58 7.94 15.27
N VAL A 269 -12.68 6.76 14.67
CA VAL A 269 -13.95 6.14 14.30
C VAL A 269 -14.52 5.38 15.50
N VAL A 270 -15.26 6.12 16.34
CA VAL A 270 -15.74 5.61 17.63
C VAL A 270 -17.26 5.59 17.75
N THR A 271 -17.97 6.50 17.08
CA THR A 271 -19.44 6.55 17.06
C THR A 271 -20.05 5.87 15.84
N GLU A 272 -21.36 5.58 15.88
CA GLU A 272 -22.11 5.09 14.73
C GLU A 272 -22.10 6.09 13.57
N GLU A 273 -22.13 7.39 13.87
CA GLU A 273 -22.02 8.45 12.85
C GLU A 273 -20.65 8.44 12.18
N ASP A 274 -19.57 8.27 12.95
CA ASP A 274 -18.22 8.14 12.38
C ASP A 274 -18.11 6.91 11.50
N VAL A 275 -18.65 5.76 11.95
CA VAL A 275 -18.68 4.52 11.16
C VAL A 275 -19.42 4.72 9.85
N HIS A 276 -20.60 5.34 9.91
CA HIS A 276 -21.37 5.61 8.71
C HIS A 276 -20.56 6.51 7.74
N ARG A 277 -20.02 7.63 8.26
CA ARG A 277 -19.31 8.63 7.47
C ARG A 277 -18.00 8.12 6.87
N GLU A 278 -17.19 7.38 7.63
CA GLU A 278 -15.81 7.04 7.23
C GLU A 278 -15.66 5.63 6.65
N VAL A 279 -16.63 4.74 6.85
CA VAL A 279 -16.52 3.33 6.45
C VAL A 279 -17.62 2.90 5.50
N VAL A 280 -18.88 3.05 5.93
CA VAL A 280 -20.05 2.50 5.22
C VAL A 280 -20.37 3.33 3.98
N GLU A 281 -20.50 4.64 4.14
CA GLU A 281 -20.88 5.54 3.04
C GLU A 281 -19.80 5.59 1.94
N PRO A 282 -18.49 5.70 2.24
CA PRO A 282 -17.45 5.68 1.22
C PRO A 282 -17.47 4.38 0.40
N LYS A 283 -17.67 3.23 1.06
CA LYS A 283 -17.83 1.94 0.36
C LYS A 283 -19.03 1.99 -0.58
N ARG A 284 -20.19 2.40 -0.06
CA ARG A 284 -21.45 2.45 -0.81
C ARG A 284 -21.33 3.34 -2.04
N LEU A 285 -20.69 4.50 -1.92
CA LEU A 285 -20.49 5.43 -3.02
C LEU A 285 -19.56 4.86 -4.10
N ILE A 286 -18.43 4.27 -3.71
CA ILE A 286 -17.51 3.61 -4.66
C ILE A 286 -18.18 2.41 -5.32
N ASP A 287 -18.87 1.57 -4.56
CA ASP A 287 -19.62 0.43 -5.10
C ASP A 287 -20.69 0.90 -6.10
N ALA A 288 -21.38 2.01 -5.83
CA ALA A 288 -22.35 2.58 -6.77
C ALA A 288 -21.68 3.10 -8.06
N ALA A 289 -20.50 3.72 -7.97
CA ALA A 289 -19.77 4.26 -9.11
C ALA A 289 -19.10 3.15 -9.95
N THR A 290 -18.70 2.05 -9.33
CA THR A 290 -17.92 0.96 -9.95
C THR A 290 -18.74 -0.29 -10.26
N GLY A 291 -19.92 -0.45 -9.68
CA GLY A 291 -20.75 -1.64 -9.84
C GLY A 291 -20.55 -2.72 -8.77
N GLY A 292 -19.95 -2.37 -7.62
CA GLY A 292 -19.84 -3.25 -6.44
C GLY A 292 -18.44 -3.77 -6.11
N ASP A 293 -17.38 -3.09 -6.59
CA ASP A 293 -16.02 -3.63 -6.62
C ASP A 293 -15.04 -3.02 -5.59
N ALA A 294 -15.51 -2.26 -4.59
CA ALA A 294 -14.64 -1.77 -3.52
C ALA A 294 -14.28 -2.90 -2.54
N VAL A 295 -13.22 -3.66 -2.86
CA VAL A 295 -12.80 -4.84 -2.08
C VAL A 295 -11.93 -4.50 -0.87
N CYS A 296 -11.33 -3.30 -0.81
CA CYS A 296 -10.39 -2.95 0.24
C CYS A 296 -10.51 -1.51 0.72
N THR A 297 -9.79 -1.17 1.78
CA THR A 297 -9.65 0.21 2.24
C THR A 297 -8.29 0.39 2.89
N ALA A 298 -7.96 1.62 3.22
CA ALA A 298 -6.82 2.00 4.04
C ALA A 298 -7.25 3.14 4.98
N TRP A 299 -6.69 3.16 6.18
CA TRP A 299 -6.86 4.27 7.13
C TRP A 299 -5.77 5.33 6.92
N LEU A 300 -6.04 6.58 7.33
CA LEU A 300 -4.95 7.54 7.51
C LEU A 300 -3.90 6.94 8.44
N ALA A 301 -2.63 7.23 8.16
CA ALA A 301 -1.46 6.69 8.84
C ALA A 301 -1.31 5.16 8.75
N GLY A 302 -2.11 4.49 7.92
CA GLY A 302 -1.93 3.06 7.61
C GLY A 302 -2.09 2.16 8.83
N THR A 303 -3.07 2.44 9.69
CA THR A 303 -3.38 1.59 10.85
C THR A 303 -3.80 0.19 10.41
N HIS A 304 -3.24 -0.83 11.05
CA HIS A 304 -3.58 -2.23 10.80
C HIS A 304 -4.83 -2.67 11.60
N TRP A 305 -5.44 -3.75 11.16
CA TRP A 305 -6.58 -4.39 11.83
C TRP A 305 -6.09 -5.17 13.04
N THR A 306 -6.72 -4.95 14.18
CA THR A 306 -6.38 -5.60 15.46
C THR A 306 -7.44 -6.62 15.88
N GLY A 307 -8.58 -6.64 15.18
CA GLY A 307 -9.80 -7.35 15.58
C GLY A 307 -10.50 -6.72 16.77
N ARG A 308 -10.18 -5.48 17.11
CA ARG A 308 -10.66 -4.79 18.31
C ARG A 308 -11.17 -3.40 17.98
N GLY A 309 -12.17 -2.97 18.74
CA GLY A 309 -12.71 -1.62 18.60
C GLY A 309 -13.77 -1.48 17.51
N THR A 310 -14.26 -0.25 17.37
CA THR A 310 -15.40 0.08 16.51
C THR A 310 -15.01 0.08 15.03
N ALA A 311 -13.87 0.68 14.68
CA ALA A 311 -13.36 0.73 13.31
C ALA A 311 -13.19 -0.68 12.69
N ASP A 312 -12.53 -1.59 13.41
CA ASP A 312 -12.28 -2.96 12.93
C ASP A 312 -13.58 -3.74 12.65
N ARG A 313 -14.58 -3.62 13.53
CA ARG A 313 -15.90 -4.24 13.32
C ARG A 313 -16.61 -3.61 12.14
N ALA A 314 -16.56 -2.29 12.02
CA ALA A 314 -17.20 -1.57 10.92
C ALA A 314 -16.66 -2.01 9.55
N LEU A 315 -15.34 -2.26 9.42
CA LEU A 315 -14.77 -2.76 8.16
C LEU A 315 -15.35 -4.13 7.79
N VAL A 316 -15.47 -5.03 8.76
CA VAL A 316 -16.02 -6.39 8.58
C VAL A 316 -17.51 -6.33 8.24
N ASP A 317 -18.28 -5.55 9.00
CA ASP A 317 -19.73 -5.40 8.81
C ASP A 317 -20.07 -4.74 7.47
N ALA A 318 -19.24 -3.80 7.01
CA ALA A 318 -19.36 -3.18 5.69
C ALA A 318 -18.96 -4.12 4.54
N GLY A 319 -18.35 -5.28 4.84
CA GLY A 319 -17.97 -6.29 3.86
C GLY A 319 -16.70 -5.98 3.08
N TYR A 320 -15.78 -5.18 3.64
CA TYR A 320 -14.43 -5.06 3.07
C TYR A 320 -13.71 -6.40 3.18
N ARG A 321 -13.00 -6.80 2.11
CA ARG A 321 -12.22 -8.04 2.08
C ARG A 321 -10.81 -7.82 2.59
N TYR A 322 -10.22 -6.67 2.30
CA TYR A 322 -8.85 -6.35 2.70
C TYR A 322 -8.72 -4.99 3.37
N LEU A 323 -7.78 -4.90 4.31
CA LEU A 323 -7.25 -3.64 4.82
C LEU A 323 -5.77 -3.52 4.43
N PHE A 324 -5.41 -2.36 3.88
CA PHE A 324 -4.03 -1.99 3.59
C PHE A 324 -3.52 -1.07 4.70
N SER A 325 -2.35 -1.40 5.23
CA SER A 325 -1.67 -0.71 6.32
C SER A 325 -0.20 -0.49 5.97
N ASN A 326 0.55 0.24 6.80
CA ASN A 326 1.98 0.49 6.52
C ASN A 326 2.85 -0.77 6.61
N THR A 327 2.37 -1.80 7.31
CA THR A 327 3.14 -3.02 7.60
C THR A 327 2.56 -4.26 6.93
N MET A 328 1.28 -4.23 6.53
CA MET A 328 0.58 -5.41 6.05
C MET A 328 -0.58 -5.10 5.11
N VAL A 329 -0.91 -6.09 4.27
CA VAL A 329 -2.25 -6.26 3.72
C VAL A 329 -2.90 -7.39 4.52
N GLN A 330 -4.08 -7.13 5.09
CA GLN A 330 -4.81 -8.08 5.89
C GLN A 330 -6.10 -8.51 5.21
N ARG A 331 -6.32 -9.80 5.05
CA ARG A 331 -7.63 -10.37 4.73
C ARG A 331 -8.51 -10.35 5.97
N LEU A 332 -9.58 -9.56 5.91
CA LEU A 332 -10.55 -9.42 6.97
C LEU A 332 -11.45 -10.68 7.05
N PRO A 333 -12.02 -10.99 8.24
CA PRO A 333 -13.03 -12.05 8.36
C PRO A 333 -14.22 -11.83 7.42
N ASP A 334 -14.77 -12.90 6.84
CA ASP A 334 -16.10 -12.85 6.22
C ASP A 334 -17.14 -13.05 7.34
N PRO A 335 -18.15 -12.18 7.50
CA PRO A 335 -19.22 -12.37 8.48
C PRO A 335 -20.01 -13.68 8.29
N ARG A 336 -19.91 -14.30 7.10
CA ARG A 336 -20.62 -15.53 6.71
C ARG A 336 -19.80 -16.80 6.93
N ASP A 337 -18.53 -16.68 7.31
CA ASP A 337 -17.57 -17.77 7.59
C ASP A 337 -17.56 -18.19 9.08
#